data_AF-A0A1G6C6A1-F1
#
_entry.id   AF-A0A1G6C6A1-F1
#
_cell.length_a   1.000
_cell.length_b   1.000
_cell.length_c   1.000
_cell.angle_alpha   90.00
_cell.angle_beta   90.00
_cell.angle_gamma   90.00
#
_symmetry.space_group_name_H-M   'P 1'
#
loop_
_entity.id
_entity.type
_entity.pdbx_description
1 polymer ?
#
loop_
_entity_poly.entity_id
_entity_poly.type
_entity_poly.pdbx_seq_one_letter_code
_entity_poly.pdbx_strand_id
1 'polypeptide(L)'
;MEERKRETRSIVNIGTSLMVVILIGMAFAVIAALTISSSQNNYNLSKKLADHTAEYYDASNQAYESIAENKWKNQELSIDINDNQVLQVKVANGEIQSWQVQNVSDWEADSTQPVITLDDMGF
;
A
#
# COMPACT_ATOMS: atom_id res chain seq x y z
N MET A 1 12.97 49.90 45.83
CA MET A 1 12.43 50.23 44.49
C MET A 1 13.62 50.74 43.70
N GLU A 2 14.10 50.14 42.63
CA GLU A 2 13.49 49.30 41.60
C GLU A 2 14.62 48.49 40.96
N GLU A 3 14.50 47.16 40.89
CA GLU A 3 15.43 46.37 40.09
C GLU A 3 15.08 46.55 38.62
N ARG A 4 15.89 47.32 37.89
CA ARG A 4 15.71 47.49 36.44
C ARG A 4 16.03 46.18 35.73
N LYS A 5 14.95 45.47 35.41
CA LYS A 5 14.85 44.36 34.45
C LYS A 5 15.76 44.61 33.25
N ARG A 6 16.90 43.92 33.19
CA ARG A 6 17.74 43.88 31.98
C ARG A 6 16.94 43.14 30.93
N GLU A 7 16.36 43.90 30.02
CA GLU A 7 15.73 43.35 28.83
C GLU A 7 16.77 42.55 28.06
N THR A 8 16.55 41.25 27.96
CA THR A 8 17.21 40.35 27.00
C THR A 8 16.79 40.79 25.60
N ARG A 9 17.41 41.87 25.13
CA ARG A 9 17.22 42.35 23.77
C ARG A 9 17.87 41.34 22.84
N SER A 10 17.00 40.52 22.27
CA SER A 10 17.24 39.54 21.23
C SER A 10 18.23 40.07 20.18
N ILE A 11 19.50 39.66 20.28
CA ILE A 11 20.48 39.79 19.20
C ILE A 11 20.28 38.58 18.27
N VAL A 12 19.11 38.51 17.64
CA VAL A 12 18.98 37.71 16.42
C VAL A 12 19.64 38.56 15.35
N ASN A 13 20.93 38.33 15.13
CA ASN A 13 21.64 38.87 13.98
C ASN A 13 20.84 38.51 12.73
N ILE A 14 20.51 39.49 11.89
CA ILE A 14 19.73 39.34 10.63
C ILE A 14 20.13 38.11 9.80
N GLY A 15 21.40 37.67 9.86
CA GLY A 15 21.89 36.45 9.22
C GLY A 15 21.33 35.13 9.76
N THR A 16 21.04 35.00 11.07
CA THR A 16 20.47 33.75 11.63
C THR A 16 18.99 33.60 11.29
N SER A 17 18.26 34.72 11.20
CA SER A 17 16.86 34.71 10.74
C SER A 17 16.74 34.27 9.27
N LEU A 18 17.63 34.75 8.39
CA LEU A 18 17.67 34.33 6.99
C LEU A 18 18.02 32.84 6.83
N MET A 19 18.94 32.33 7.65
CA MET A 19 19.31 30.91 7.64
C MET A 19 18.12 30.00 7.99
N VAL A 20 17.35 30.37 9.03
CA VAL A 20 16.16 29.61 9.44
C VAL A 20 15.09 29.59 8.33
N VAL A 21 14.87 30.71 7.64
CA VAL A 21 13.91 30.79 6.54
C VAL A 21 14.30 29.86 5.39
N ILE A 22 15.58 29.83 5.00
CA ILE A 22 16.07 28.95 3.92
C ILE A 22 15.94 27.48 4.33
N LEU A 23 16.30 27.12 5.56
CA LEU A 23 16.15 25.75 6.07
C LEU A 23 14.70 25.29 6.06
N ILE A 24 13.78 26.14 6.52
CA ILE A 24 12.34 25.84 6.50
C ILE A 24 11.85 25.68 5.05
N GLY A 25 12.28 26.56 4.14
CA GLY A 25 11.93 26.45 2.72
C GLY A 25 12.41 25.15 2.08
N MET A 26 13.66 24.75 2.37
CA MET A 26 14.22 23.48 1.90
C MET A 26 13.50 22.27 2.50
N ALA A 27 13.16 22.33 3.80
CA ALA A 27 12.38 21.29 4.46
C ALA A 27 10.98 21.14 3.83
N PHE A 28 10.30 22.24 3.54
CA PHE A 28 9.00 22.20 2.85
C PHE A 28 9.11 21.61 1.45
N ALA A 29 10.16 21.95 0.70
CA ALA A 29 10.38 21.38 -0.63
C ALA A 29 10.56 19.85 -0.57
N VAL A 30 11.34 19.34 0.39
CA VAL A 30 11.53 17.89 0.60
C VAL A 30 10.23 17.21 1.02
N ILE A 31 9.51 17.79 1.99
CA ILE A 31 8.21 17.24 2.46
C ILE A 31 7.20 17.19 1.30
N ALA A 32 7.14 18.23 0.46
CA ALA A 32 6.27 18.26 -0.70
C ALA A 32 6.63 17.16 -1.72
N ALA A 33 7.91 17.00 -2.03
CA ALA A 33 8.38 15.95 -2.94
C ALA A 33 8.04 14.54 -2.42
N LEU A 34 8.27 14.28 -1.12
CA LEU A 34 7.91 13.02 -0.48
C LEU A 34 6.40 12.79 -0.46
N THR A 35 5.61 13.84 -0.23
CA THR A 35 4.14 13.75 -0.23
C THR A 35 3.61 13.39 -1.61
N ILE A 36 4.12 14.00 -2.68
CA ILE A 36 3.73 13.68 -4.07
C ILE A 36 4.11 12.25 -4.42
N SER A 37 5.36 11.84 -4.13
CA SER A 37 5.84 10.48 -4.38
C SER A 37 5.01 9.43 -3.64
N SER A 38 4.78 9.66 -2.34
CA SER A 38 3.96 8.79 -1.49
C SER A 38 2.50 8.74 -1.95
N SER A 39 1.91 9.88 -2.31
CA SER A 39 0.53 9.93 -2.81
C SER A 39 0.36 9.16 -4.11
N GLN A 40 1.31 9.26 -5.04
CA GLN A 40 1.25 8.51 -6.30
C GLN A 40 1.39 7.00 -6.05
N ASN A 41 2.33 6.60 -5.18
CA ASN A 41 2.50 5.20 -4.82
C ASN A 41 1.24 4.65 -4.12
N ASN A 42 0.71 5.39 -3.14
CA ASN A 42 -0.50 5.01 -2.42
C ASN A 42 -1.71 4.92 -3.36
N TYR A 43 -1.83 5.82 -4.33
CA TYR A 43 -2.89 5.77 -5.34
C TYR A 43 -2.78 4.51 -6.21
N ASN A 44 -1.59 4.22 -6.73
CA ASN A 44 -1.35 3.03 -7.55
C ASN A 44 -1.63 1.74 -6.77
N LEU A 45 -1.20 1.67 -5.51
CA LEU A 45 -1.49 0.54 -4.62
C LEU A 45 -2.98 0.40 -4.35
N SER A 46 -3.66 1.50 -4.03
CA SER A 46 -5.10 1.50 -3.76
C SER A 46 -5.89 1.03 -4.98
N LYS A 47 -5.47 1.43 -6.19
CA LYS A 47 -6.09 0.97 -7.43
C LYS A 47 -5.90 -0.54 -7.63
N LYS A 48 -4.67 -1.04 -7.51
CA LYS A 48 -4.38 -2.48 -7.61
C LYS A 48 -5.19 -3.31 -6.61
N LEU A 49 -5.34 -2.82 -5.38
CA LEU A 49 -6.15 -3.47 -4.35
C LEU A 49 -7.64 -3.47 -4.70
N ALA A 50 -8.16 -2.38 -5.26
CA ALA A 50 -9.55 -2.30 -5.69
C ALA A 50 -9.84 -3.28 -6.84
N ASP A 51 -8.95 -3.34 -7.83
CA ASP A 51 -9.05 -4.27 -8.97
C ASP A 51 -9.00 -5.72 -8.46
N HIS A 52 -8.01 -6.05 -7.61
CA HIS A 52 -7.89 -7.37 -6.98
C HIS A 52 -9.12 -7.78 -6.16
N THR A 53 -9.70 -6.82 -5.43
CA THR A 53 -10.92 -7.05 -4.65
C THR A 53 -12.10 -7.36 -5.56
N ALA A 54 -12.23 -6.65 -6.68
CA ALA A 54 -13.29 -6.91 -7.66
C ALA A 54 -13.15 -8.32 -8.27
N GLU A 55 -11.95 -8.68 -8.74
CA GLU A 55 -11.64 -10.02 -9.27
C GLU A 55 -11.99 -11.14 -8.28
N TYR A 56 -11.62 -10.95 -7.00
CA TYR A 56 -11.93 -11.93 -5.95
C TYR A 56 -13.44 -12.11 -5.79
N TYR A 57 -14.22 -11.02 -5.79
CA TYR A 57 -15.68 -11.11 -5.65
C TYR A 57 -16.34 -11.73 -6.88
N ASP A 58 -15.82 -11.51 -8.08
CA ASP A 58 -16.30 -12.15 -9.30
C ASP A 58 -16.05 -13.66 -9.28
N ALA A 59 -14.86 -14.10 -8.86
CA ALA A 59 -14.55 -15.52 -8.68
C ALA A 59 -15.41 -16.16 -7.56
N SER A 60 -15.62 -15.44 -6.47
CA SER A 60 -16.49 -15.85 -5.37
C SER A 60 -17.92 -16.06 -5.84
N ASN A 61 -18.48 -15.13 -6.62
CA ASN A 61 -19.84 -15.24 -7.15
C ASN A 61 -19.99 -16.46 -8.06
N GLN A 62 -19.03 -16.69 -8.96
CA GLN A 62 -18.99 -17.88 -9.82
C GLN A 62 -18.96 -19.19 -9.02
N ALA A 63 -18.26 -19.20 -7.89
CA ALA A 63 -18.23 -20.36 -6.99
C ALA A 63 -19.61 -20.62 -6.40
N TYR A 64 -20.28 -19.59 -5.89
CA TYR A 64 -21.63 -19.71 -5.34
C TYR A 64 -22.64 -20.18 -6.38
N GLU A 65 -22.59 -19.65 -7.60
CA GLU A 65 -23.45 -20.08 -8.71
C GLU A 65 -23.22 -21.57 -9.01
N SER A 66 -21.97 -22.00 -9.14
CA SER A 66 -21.60 -23.41 -9.37
C SER A 66 -22.05 -24.33 -8.24
N ILE A 67 -22.04 -23.87 -6.99
CA ILE A 67 -22.52 -24.64 -5.83
C ILE A 67 -24.05 -24.74 -5.84
N ALA A 68 -24.74 -23.64 -6.16
CA ALA A 68 -26.19 -23.58 -6.23
C ALA A 68 -26.74 -24.47 -7.35
N GLU A 69 -26.14 -24.42 -8.55
CA GLU A 69 -26.49 -25.28 -9.69
C GLU A 69 -26.34 -26.76 -9.35
N ASN A 70 -25.25 -27.13 -8.67
CA ASN A 70 -24.97 -28.50 -8.27
C ASN A 70 -25.71 -28.94 -7.00
N LYS A 71 -26.61 -28.10 -6.46
CA LYS A 71 -27.42 -28.37 -5.26
C LYS A 71 -26.59 -28.83 -4.07
N TRP A 72 -25.47 -28.16 -3.80
CA TRP A 72 -24.61 -28.45 -2.64
C TRP A 72 -24.07 -29.89 -2.58
N LYS A 73 -23.89 -30.51 -3.75
CA LYS A 73 -23.20 -31.81 -3.86
C LYS A 73 -21.75 -31.70 -3.44
N ASN A 74 -21.17 -32.85 -3.10
CA ASN A 74 -19.76 -32.94 -2.76
C ASN A 74 -18.90 -32.64 -4.00
N GLN A 75 -18.16 -31.54 -3.99
CA GLN A 75 -17.32 -31.10 -5.10
C GLN A 75 -16.17 -30.21 -4.64
N GLU A 76 -15.12 -30.17 -5.46
CA GLU A 76 -13.96 -29.31 -5.29
C GLU A 76 -13.86 -28.43 -6.55
N LEU A 77 -13.94 -27.13 -6.34
CA LEU A 77 -13.98 -26.11 -7.38
C LEU A 77 -12.70 -25.28 -7.27
N SER A 78 -12.03 -25.10 -8.41
CA SER A 78 -10.92 -24.17 -8.57
C SER A 78 -11.37 -23.12 -9.57
N ILE A 79 -11.46 -21.86 -9.14
CA ILE A 79 -11.87 -20.75 -9.99
C ILE A 79 -10.74 -19.75 -10.02
N ASP A 80 -10.29 -19.38 -11.22
CA ASP A 80 -9.25 -18.39 -11.40
C ASP A 80 -9.73 -17.00 -10.95
N ILE A 81 -8.97 -16.36 -10.06
CA ILE A 81 -9.21 -14.96 -9.65
C ILE A 81 -8.44 -14.05 -10.62
N ASN A 82 -7.16 -14.39 -10.86
CA ASN A 82 -6.27 -13.75 -11.81
C ASN A 82 -5.14 -14.71 -12.20
N ASP A 83 -4.18 -14.24 -12.99
CA ASP A 83 -3.06 -15.04 -13.52
C ASP A 83 -2.19 -15.70 -12.43
N ASN A 84 -2.25 -15.22 -11.18
CA ASN A 84 -1.39 -15.65 -10.09
C ASN A 84 -2.16 -16.32 -8.93
N GLN A 85 -3.49 -16.26 -8.92
CA GLN A 85 -4.30 -16.71 -7.79
C GLN A 85 -5.58 -17.41 -8.20
N VAL A 86 -5.92 -18.46 -7.47
CA VAL A 86 -7.14 -19.24 -7.64
C VAL A 86 -7.91 -19.33 -6.33
N LEU A 87 -9.23 -19.31 -6.42
CA LEU A 87 -10.14 -19.60 -5.33
C LEU A 87 -10.44 -21.10 -5.31
N GLN A 88 -10.00 -21.78 -4.25
CA GLN A 88 -10.29 -23.19 -4.01
C GLN A 88 -11.47 -23.31 -3.04
N VAL A 89 -12.56 -23.92 -3.52
CA VAL A 89 -13.77 -24.16 -2.74
C VAL A 89 -14.07 -25.64 -2.66
N LYS A 90 -14.20 -26.16 -1.44
CA LYS A 90 -14.59 -27.55 -1.19
C LYS A 90 -15.94 -27.59 -0.51
N VAL A 91 -16.91 -28.21 -1.17
CA VAL A 91 -18.24 -28.46 -0.62
C VAL A 91 -18.35 -29.94 -0.31
N ALA A 92 -18.83 -30.26 0.89
CA ALA A 92 -19.15 -31.63 1.26
C ALA A 92 -20.24 -31.67 2.34
N ASN A 93 -21.12 -32.66 2.27
CA ASN A 93 -22.25 -32.87 3.18
C ASN A 93 -23.23 -31.68 3.22
N GLY A 94 -23.36 -30.93 2.13
CA GLY A 94 -24.26 -29.78 2.06
C GLY A 94 -23.70 -28.49 2.66
N GLU A 95 -22.42 -28.46 3.04
CA GLU A 95 -21.75 -27.28 3.61
C GLU A 95 -20.41 -27.00 2.92
N ILE A 96 -19.97 -25.74 2.96
CA ILE A 96 -18.63 -25.35 2.48
C ILE A 96 -17.62 -25.72 3.58
N GLN A 97 -16.73 -26.66 3.28
CA GLN A 97 -15.67 -27.08 4.20
C GLN A 97 -14.38 -26.29 4.03
N SER A 98 -14.13 -25.74 2.84
CA SER A 98 -12.93 -24.95 2.59
C SER A 98 -13.23 -23.84 1.60
N TRP A 99 -12.75 -22.65 1.91
CA TRP A 99 -12.82 -21.46 1.07
C TRP A 99 -11.50 -20.72 1.22
N GLN A 100 -10.58 -20.94 0.29
CA GLN A 100 -9.23 -20.39 0.40
C GLN A 100 -8.72 -19.89 -0.94
N VAL A 101 -8.02 -18.76 -0.90
CA VAL A 101 -7.27 -18.26 -2.05
C VAL A 101 -5.89 -18.90 -2.01
N GLN A 102 -5.49 -19.56 -3.09
CA GLN A 102 -4.15 -20.11 -3.27
C GLN A 102 -3.42 -19.32 -4.35
N ASN A 103 -2.17 -18.99 -4.07
CA ASN A 103 -1.29 -18.45 -5.09
C ASN A 103 -0.75 -19.63 -5.94
N VAL A 104 -0.95 -19.55 -7.24
CA VAL A 104 -0.55 -20.57 -8.23
C VAL A 104 0.71 -20.16 -9.00
N SER A 105 1.19 -18.93 -8.81
CA SER A 105 2.44 -18.49 -9.41
C SER A 105 3.65 -18.97 -8.61
N ASP A 106 4.71 -19.33 -9.34
CA ASP A 106 6.03 -19.51 -8.77
C ASP A 106 6.50 -18.18 -8.18
N TRP A 107 7.25 -18.24 -7.07
CA TRP A 107 7.80 -17.05 -6.44
C TRP A 107 8.71 -16.31 -7.44
N GLU A 108 8.21 -15.22 -8.01
CA GLU A 108 9.01 -14.28 -8.77
C GLU A 108 9.38 -13.11 -7.86
N ALA A 109 10.67 -12.93 -7.62
CA ALA A 109 11.16 -11.74 -6.94
C ALA A 109 10.79 -10.52 -7.79
N ASP A 110 9.94 -9.65 -7.24
CA ASP A 110 9.56 -8.39 -7.86
C ASP A 110 10.81 -7.51 -8.08
N SER A 111 11.38 -7.64 -9.27
CA SER A 111 12.59 -6.94 -9.70
C SER A 111 12.29 -5.48 -10.07
N THR A 112 11.03 -5.04 -9.96
CA THR A 112 10.62 -3.65 -10.20
C THR A 112 10.70 -2.78 -8.95
N GLN A 113 10.90 -3.39 -7.77
CA GLN A 113 11.29 -2.61 -6.60
C GLN A 113 12.66 -1.98 -6.88
N PRO A 114 12.79 -0.64 -6.79
CA PRO A 114 14.10 -0.02 -6.91
C PRO A 114 14.96 -0.55 -5.77
N VAL A 115 15.90 -1.44 -6.10
CA VAL A 115 17.02 -1.74 -5.22
C VAL A 115 17.76 -0.41 -5.14
N ILE A 116 17.66 0.28 -4.00
CA ILE A 116 18.43 1.49 -3.79
C ILE A 116 19.88 1.04 -3.73
N THR A 117 20.56 1.11 -4.87
CA THR A 117 21.98 0.79 -4.95
C THR A 117 22.73 1.97 -4.35
N LEU A 118 23.93 1.73 -3.83
CA LEU A 118 24.78 2.80 -3.30
C LEU A 118 25.02 3.91 -4.35
N ASP A 119 24.97 3.55 -5.64
CA ASP A 119 25.06 4.47 -6.78
C ASP A 119 23.85 5.42 -6.88
N ASP A 120 22.67 5.04 -6.39
CA ASP A 120 21.48 5.90 -6.36
C ASP A 120 21.51 6.93 -5.21
N MET A 121 22.44 6.78 -4.25
CA MET A 121 22.55 7.64 -3.07
C MET A 121 23.57 8.78 -3.20
N GLY A 122 24.28 8.88 -4.33
CA GLY A 122 25.09 10.05 -4.68
C GLY A 122 26.11 10.51 -3.64
N PHE A 123 26.77 9.57 -2.95
CA PHE A 123 27.94 9.85 -2.10
C PHE A 123 29.26 9.65 -2.85
#